data_AF-A0A6I1Z6P4-F1
#
_entry.id   AF-A0A6I1Z6P4-F1
#
_cell.length_a   1.000
_cell.length_b   1.000
_cell.length_c   1.000
_cell.angle_alpha   90.00
_cell.angle_beta   90.00
_cell.angle_gamma   90.00
#
_symmetry.space_group_name_H-M   'P 1'
#
loop_
_entity.id
_entity.type
_entity.pdbx_description
1 polymer ?
#
loop_
_entity_poly.entity_id
_entity_poly.type
_entity_poly.pdbx_seq_one_letter_code
_entity_poly.pdbx_strand_id
1 'polypeptide(L)'
;MVFDRKDDFQDAFVRRLGRASAGPLRHLVPTSEGFLDAIAAGLGWGMVPEVQAGPLLSEDRLMLLAPGEWMDVRLYWQQWKLDSPALAALAEAVTETAAAALRR
;
A
#
# COMPACT_ATOMS: atom_id res chain seq x y z
N MET A 1 5.87 -11.42 0.48
CA MET A 1 4.54 -11.31 1.12
C MET A 1 3.49 -11.04 0.05
N VAL A 2 2.24 -11.48 0.23
CA VAL A 2 1.07 -11.11 -0.61
C VAL A 2 -0.16 -10.84 0.26
N PHE A 3 -0.91 -9.79 -0.05
CA PHE A 3 -2.10 -9.41 0.71
C PHE A 3 -3.32 -10.25 0.33
N ASP A 4 -3.54 -10.44 -0.96
CA ASP A 4 -4.61 -11.31 -1.48
C ASP A 4 -4.12 -12.13 -2.69
N ARG A 5 -5.04 -12.88 -3.33
CA ARG A 5 -4.73 -13.73 -4.48
C ARG A 5 -4.46 -12.97 -5.78
N LYS A 6 -4.81 -11.69 -5.84
CA LYS A 6 -4.66 -10.79 -6.98
C LYS A 6 -3.54 -9.76 -6.76
N ASP A 7 -2.90 -9.77 -5.59
CA ASP A 7 -1.78 -8.89 -5.27
C ASP A 7 -0.60 -9.20 -6.21
N ASP A 8 -0.37 -8.28 -7.15
CA ASP A 8 0.73 -8.30 -8.12
C ASP A 8 1.76 -7.21 -7.78
N PHE A 9 1.65 -6.50 -6.65
CA PHE A 9 2.53 -5.35 -6.36
C PHE A 9 4.00 -5.75 -6.29
N GLN A 10 4.32 -6.86 -5.63
CA GLN A 10 5.71 -7.29 -5.46
C GLN A 10 6.30 -7.77 -6.79
N ASP A 11 5.51 -8.48 -7.60
CA ASP A 11 5.94 -8.94 -8.93
C ASP A 11 6.06 -7.76 -9.92
N ALA A 12 5.10 -6.83 -9.94
CA ALA A 12 5.16 -5.61 -10.74
C ALA A 12 6.37 -4.74 -10.39
N PHE A 13 6.66 -4.58 -9.10
CA PHE A 13 7.80 -3.81 -8.62
C PHE A 13 9.12 -4.37 -9.15
N VAL A 14 9.37 -5.67 -8.95
CA VAL A 14 10.65 -6.26 -9.37
C VAL A 14 10.78 -6.37 -10.89
N ARG A 15 9.66 -6.46 -11.63
CA ARG A 15 9.66 -6.33 -13.10
C ARG A 15 10.17 -4.96 -13.55
N ARG A 16 9.80 -3.88 -12.85
CA ARG A 16 10.36 -2.55 -13.12
C ARG A 16 11.86 -2.48 -12.86
N LEU A 17 12.37 -3.28 -11.93
CA LEU A 17 13.80 -3.42 -11.62
C LEU A 17 14.53 -4.44 -12.52
N GLY A 18 13.87 -4.96 -13.57
CA GLY A 18 14.48 -5.91 -14.52
C GLY A 18 14.50 -7.38 -14.09
N ARG A 19 13.72 -7.76 -13.07
CA ARG A 19 13.57 -9.17 -12.64
C ARG A 19 12.25 -9.75 -13.13
N ALA A 20 12.20 -11.05 -13.41
CA ALA A 20 10.99 -11.69 -13.92
C ALA A 20 9.86 -11.81 -12.87
N SER A 21 10.21 -12.10 -11.62
CA SER A 21 9.26 -12.31 -10.52
C SER A 21 9.94 -12.13 -9.15
N ALA A 22 9.14 -11.83 -8.12
CA ALA A 22 9.53 -11.75 -6.73
C ALA A 22 9.74 -13.14 -6.08
N GLY A 23 9.65 -14.24 -6.85
CA GLY A 23 9.97 -15.59 -6.42
C GLY A 23 8.76 -16.49 -6.10
N PRO A 24 8.94 -17.80 -5.91
CA PRO A 24 7.83 -18.73 -5.74
C PRO A 24 7.29 -18.80 -4.30
N LEU A 25 8.09 -18.44 -3.29
CA LEU A 25 7.69 -18.47 -1.89
C LEU A 25 6.88 -17.21 -1.54
N ARG A 26 5.67 -17.43 -1.00
CA ARG A 26 4.69 -16.39 -0.71
C ARG A 26 4.00 -16.66 0.62
N HIS A 27 4.09 -15.72 1.55
CA HIS A 27 3.25 -15.67 2.74
C HIS A 27 2.03 -14.81 2.45
N LEU A 28 0.83 -15.39 2.59
CA LEU A 28 -0.45 -14.70 2.44
C LEU A 28 -0.91 -14.15 3.79
N VAL A 29 -1.04 -12.83 3.89
CA VAL A 29 -1.51 -12.15 5.12
C VAL A 29 -2.55 -11.10 4.74
N PRO A 30 -3.85 -11.42 4.79
CA PRO A 30 -4.93 -10.59 4.25
C PRO A 30 -5.46 -9.55 5.27
N THR A 31 -4.56 -8.94 6.02
CA THR A 31 -4.87 -7.84 6.96
C THR A 31 -3.80 -6.78 6.83
N SER A 32 -4.18 -5.49 6.79
CA SER A 32 -3.21 -4.43 6.52
C SER A 32 -2.14 -4.32 7.62
N GLU A 33 -2.57 -4.38 8.88
CA GLU A 33 -1.65 -4.35 10.04
C GLU A 33 -0.81 -5.62 10.12
N GLY A 34 -1.45 -6.80 10.02
CA GLY A 34 -0.73 -8.07 10.10
C GLY A 34 0.28 -8.27 8.97
N PHE A 35 0.01 -7.72 7.77
CA PHE A 35 0.95 -7.73 6.66
C PHE A 35 2.23 -6.96 6.98
N LEU A 36 2.08 -5.76 7.57
CA LEU A 36 3.20 -4.95 8.02
C LEU A 36 3.96 -5.61 9.18
N ASP A 37 3.23 -6.13 10.17
CA ASP A 37 3.83 -6.81 11.32
C ASP A 37 4.63 -8.04 10.90
N ALA A 38 4.13 -8.82 9.94
CA ALA A 38 4.86 -9.96 9.41
C ALA A 38 6.15 -9.56 8.69
N ILE A 39 6.15 -8.44 7.97
CA ILE A 39 7.38 -7.88 7.36
C ILE A 39 8.35 -7.43 8.46
N ALA A 40 7.87 -6.68 9.44
CA ALA A 40 8.68 -6.19 10.56
C ALA A 40 9.25 -7.34 11.43
N ALA A 41 8.57 -8.48 11.49
CA ALA A 41 9.03 -9.70 12.13
C ALA A 41 9.99 -10.53 11.26
N GLY A 42 10.31 -10.09 10.04
CA GLY A 42 11.29 -10.72 9.17
C GLY A 42 10.78 -11.93 8.37
N LEU A 43 9.45 -12.15 8.29
CA LEU A 43 8.90 -13.26 7.49
C LEU A 43 9.12 -13.05 5.98
N GLY A 44 9.45 -11.84 5.56
CA GLY A 44 9.84 -11.52 4.20
C GLY A 44 9.73 -10.03 3.93
N TRP A 45 9.74 -9.67 2.65
CA TRP A 45 9.56 -8.29 2.21
C TRP A 45 8.21 -8.10 1.50
N GLY A 46 7.75 -6.86 1.42
CA GLY A 46 6.57 -6.50 0.66
C GLY A 46 6.49 -5.01 0.37
N MET A 47 5.65 -4.66 -0.60
CA MET A 47 5.24 -3.28 -0.86
C MET A 47 4.25 -2.86 0.23
N VAL A 48 4.53 -1.75 0.91
CA VAL A 48 3.74 -1.22 2.02
C VAL A 48 3.45 0.26 1.75
N PRO A 49 2.23 0.77 2.02
CA PRO A 49 1.94 2.20 1.94
C PRO A 49 2.91 3.03 2.79
N GLU A 50 3.42 4.13 2.23
CA GLU A 50 4.38 5.02 2.90
C GLU A 50 3.89 5.47 4.28
N VAL A 51 2.61 5.82 4.40
CA VAL A 51 1.97 6.26 5.65
C VAL A 51 2.03 5.21 6.77
N GLN A 52 2.07 3.92 6.41
CA GLN A 52 2.18 2.82 7.37
C GLN A 52 3.64 2.48 7.68
N ALA A 53 4.53 2.58 6.69
CA ALA A 53 5.94 2.24 6.85
C ALA A 53 6.74 3.30 7.62
N GLY A 54 6.34 4.58 7.53
CA GLY A 54 7.07 5.72 8.09
C GLY A 54 7.52 5.56 9.54
N PRO A 55 6.63 5.24 10.50
CA PRO A 55 7.00 5.04 11.90
C PRO A 55 8.06 3.94 12.08
N LEU A 56 7.88 2.79 11.44
CA LEU A 56 8.80 1.66 11.57
C LEU A 56 10.15 1.89 10.87
N LEU A 57 10.20 2.71 9.81
CA LEU A 57 11.44 3.18 9.20
C LEU A 57 12.19 4.11 10.15
N SER A 58 11.49 5.01 10.86
CA SER A 58 12.13 5.93 11.82
C SER A 58 12.64 5.23 13.09
N GLU A 59 12.10 4.05 13.40
CA GLU A 59 12.50 3.20 14.52
C GLU A 59 13.57 2.17 14.13
N ASP A 60 14.10 2.21 12.90
CA ASP A 60 15.04 1.22 12.33
C ASP A 60 14.51 -0.23 12.35
N ARG A 61 13.19 -0.41 12.44
CA ARG A 61 12.53 -1.72 12.40
C ARG A 61 12.27 -2.21 10.99
N LEU A 62 12.28 -1.31 10.02
CA LEU A 62 12.25 -1.59 8.59
C LEU A 62 13.40 -0.89 7.89
N MET A 63 13.76 -1.40 6.72
CA MET A 63 14.68 -0.72 5.81
C MET A 63 14.15 -0.80 4.37
N LEU A 64 14.50 0.20 3.57
CA LEU A 64 14.17 0.21 2.13
C LEU A 64 15.11 -0.74 1.39
N LEU A 65 14.55 -1.72 0.68
CA LEU A 65 15.33 -2.66 -0.13
C LEU A 65 15.86 -2.05 -1.44
N ALA A 66 15.17 -1.03 -1.96
CA ALA A 66 15.57 -0.29 -3.14
C ALA A 66 15.30 1.20 -2.91
N PRO A 67 16.24 1.93 -2.27
CA PRO A 67 16.08 3.35 -2.00
C PRO A 67 15.86 4.15 -3.29
N GLY A 68 14.88 5.06 -3.29
CA GLY A 68 14.52 5.85 -4.47
C GLY A 68 13.55 5.16 -5.45
N GLU A 69 13.13 3.93 -5.16
CA GLU A 69 12.18 3.18 -5.99
C GLU A 69 10.86 2.96 -5.23
N TRP A 70 9.75 3.43 -5.80
CA TRP A 70 8.40 3.24 -5.25
C TRP A 70 7.36 2.95 -6.34
N MET A 71 6.18 2.45 -5.96
CA MET A 71 5.04 2.32 -6.86
C MET A 71 3.91 3.26 -6.44
N ASP A 72 3.47 4.09 -7.38
CA ASP A 72 2.30 4.94 -7.19
C ASP A 72 1.02 4.17 -7.55
N VAL A 73 0.02 4.26 -6.68
CA VAL A 73 -1.30 3.67 -6.87
C VAL A 73 -2.32 4.79 -6.87
N ARG A 74 -3.03 4.95 -7.99
CA ARG A 74 -4.11 5.93 -8.09
C ARG A 74 -5.35 5.40 -7.38
N LEU A 75 -5.88 6.18 -6.45
CA LEU A 75 -7.13 5.90 -5.76
C LEU A 75 -8.27 6.72 -6.34
N TYR A 76 -9.47 6.17 -6.30
CA TYR A 76 -10.69 6.80 -6.81
C TYR A 76 -11.79 6.68 -5.77
N TRP A 77 -12.49 7.79 -5.51
CA TRP A 77 -13.75 7.76 -4.78
C TRP A 77 -14.90 7.51 -5.76
N GLN A 78 -15.75 6.53 -5.45
CA GLN A 78 -16.93 6.20 -6.25
C GLN A 78 -18.16 6.29 -5.36
N GLN A 79 -19.17 7.03 -5.82
CA GLN A 79 -20.45 7.16 -5.14
C GLN A 79 -21.60 7.15 -6.12
N TRP A 80 -22.80 6.81 -5.62
CA TRP A 80 -24.02 6.92 -6.40
C TRP A 80 -24.34 8.39 -6.72
N LYS A 81 -24.85 8.64 -7.92
CA LYS A 81 -25.31 9.96 -8.35
C LYS A 81 -26.71 10.23 -7.81
N LEU A 82 -26.78 10.61 -6.54
CA LEU A 82 -28.01 10.96 -5.83
C LEU A 82 -27.88 12.38 -5.29
N ASP A 83 -28.98 13.13 -5.32
CA ASP A 83 -29.06 14.43 -4.66
C ASP A 83 -29.31 14.22 -3.16
N SER A 84 -28.23 14.02 -2.41
CA SER A 84 -28.25 13.72 -0.98
C SER A 84 -27.22 14.57 -0.26
N PRO A 85 -27.63 15.46 0.66
CA PRO A 85 -26.70 16.25 1.46
C PRO A 85 -25.68 15.40 2.23
N ALA A 86 -26.09 14.22 2.71
CA ALA A 86 -25.19 13.31 3.42
C ALA A 86 -24.09 12.73 2.51
N LEU A 87 -24.42 12.41 1.25
CA LEU A 87 -23.42 11.94 0.28
C LEU A 87 -22.48 13.07 -0.16
N ALA A 88 -23.00 14.30 -0.29
CA ALA A 88 -22.17 15.47 -0.59
C ALA A 88 -21.15 15.72 0.54
N ALA A 89 -21.61 15.71 1.80
CA ALA A 89 -20.73 15.87 2.96
C ALA A 89 -19.68 14.76 3.07
N LEU A 90 -20.05 13.51 2.76
CA LEU A 90 -19.10 12.39 2.75
C LEU A 90 -18.06 12.55 1.63
N ALA A 91 -18.48 12.98 0.44
CA ALA A 91 -17.57 13.22 -0.68
C ALA A 91 -16.52 14.27 -0.32
N GLU A 92 -16.96 15.38 0.27
CA GLU A 92 -16.10 16.46 0.76
C GLU A 92 -15.08 15.90 1.77
N ALA A 93 -15.55 15.24 2.84
CA ALA A 93 -14.68 14.67 3.87
C ALA A 93 -13.64 13.68 3.32
N VAL A 94 -14.04 12.80 2.39
CA VAL A 94 -13.12 11.86 1.73
C VAL A 94 -12.08 12.62 0.91
N THR A 95 -12.50 13.59 0.10
CA THR A 95 -11.58 14.34 -0.78
C THR A 95 -10.60 15.23 -0.01
N GLU A 96 -11.05 15.88 1.06
CA GLU A 96 -10.19 16.68 1.95
C GLU A 96 -9.15 15.81 2.65
N THR A 97 -9.58 14.68 3.21
CA THR A 97 -8.68 13.73 3.86
C THR A 97 -7.66 13.15 2.87
N ALA A 98 -8.12 12.78 1.66
CA ALA A 98 -7.24 12.30 0.61
C ALA A 98 -6.21 13.35 0.18
N ALA A 99 -6.60 14.62 0.07
CA ALA A 99 -5.68 15.72 -0.28
C ALA A 99 -4.61 15.97 0.80
N ALA A 100 -4.92 15.70 2.07
CA ALA A 100 -3.99 15.84 3.18
C ALA A 100 -3.08 14.61 3.36
N ALA A 101 -3.58 13.40 3.09
CA ALA A 101 -2.90 12.14 3.38
C ALA A 101 -2.20 11.49 2.18
N LEU A 102 -2.59 11.82 0.95
CA LEU A 102 -2.06 11.21 -0.28
C LEU A 102 -1.23 12.20 -1.09
N ARG A 103 -0.27 11.66 -1.85
CA ARG A 103 0.49 12.43 -2.84
C ARG A 103 -0.39 12.76 -4.06
N ARG A 104 -0.15 13.94 -4.66
CA ARG A 104 -0.84 14.41 -5.88
C ARG A 104 -0.25 13.83 -7.15
#